data_AF-A0A662TC95-F1
#
_entry.id   AF-A0A662TC95-F1
#
_cell.length_a   1.000
_cell.length_b   1.000
_cell.length_c   1.000
_cell.angle_alpha   90.00
_cell.angle_beta   90.00
_cell.angle_gamma   90.00
#
_symmetry.space_group_name_H-M   'P 1'
#
loop_
_entity.id
_entity.type
_entity.pdbx_description
1 polymer ?
#
loop_
_entity_poly.entity_id
_entity_poly.type
_entity_poly.pdbx_seq_one_letter_code
_entity_poly.pdbx_strand_id
1 'polypeptide(L)'
;MRRRSSNSVKIFYPRYDRDYIIETLKRKFKELGKKYNIKLAILFGSYATGKFTASSDIDILVVHDSKKRNLYRRLRIELNLMGIELHIYKIN
;
A
#
# COMPACT_ATOMS: atom_id res chain seq x y z
N MET A 1 -6.35 42.64 -1.31
CA MET A 1 -5.84 42.26 0.03
C MET A 1 -5.73 40.74 0.10
N ARG A 2 -4.52 40.15 0.11
CA ARG A 2 -4.37 38.71 0.32
C ARG A 2 -4.80 38.41 1.76
N ARG A 3 -5.93 37.71 1.94
CA ARG A 3 -6.36 37.24 3.27
C ARG A 3 -5.25 36.38 3.84
N ARG A 4 -4.74 36.72 5.03
CA ARG A 4 -3.83 35.84 5.78
C ARG A 4 -4.52 34.49 5.95
N SER A 5 -3.83 33.41 5.59
CA SER A 5 -4.27 32.04 5.88
C SER A 5 -4.56 31.91 7.37
N SER A 6 -5.69 31.29 7.74
CA SER A 6 -6.08 31.10 9.13
C SER A 6 -5.00 30.33 9.90
N ASN A 7 -4.52 30.86 11.03
CA ASN A 7 -3.52 30.24 11.91
C ASN A 7 -4.01 28.95 12.60
N SER A 8 -5.18 28.43 12.23
CA SER A 8 -5.81 27.24 12.82
C SER A 8 -5.53 25.94 12.06
N VAL A 9 -4.84 25.99 10.92
CA VAL A 9 -4.57 24.80 10.12
C VAL A 9 -3.49 23.94 10.80
N LYS A 10 -3.86 22.70 11.14
CA LYS A 10 -2.91 21.66 11.56
C LYS A 10 -2.29 21.02 10.31
N ILE A 11 -0.97 21.04 10.21
CA ILE A 11 -0.22 20.42 9.11
C ILE A 11 0.04 18.96 9.48
N PHE A 12 -0.37 18.04 8.60
CA PHE A 12 -0.11 16.62 8.73
C PHE A 12 0.83 16.17 7.62
N TYR A 13 1.84 15.39 7.99
CA TYR A 13 2.79 14.81 7.04
C TYR A 13 2.47 13.32 6.81
N PRO A 14 2.70 12.80 5.59
CA PRO A 14 2.63 11.37 5.35
C PRO A 14 3.46 10.58 6.34
N ARG A 15 2.87 9.51 6.89
CA ARG A 15 3.52 8.64 7.87
C ARG A 15 4.73 7.91 7.30
N TYR A 16 4.68 7.60 6.01
CA TYR A 16 5.71 6.87 5.30
C TYR A 16 6.20 7.66 4.11
N ASP A 17 7.51 7.59 3.90
CA ASP A 17 8.11 8.05 2.66
C ASP A 17 7.84 7.05 1.52
N ARG A 18 7.79 7.56 0.28
CA ARG A 18 7.51 6.73 -0.90
C ARG A 18 8.56 5.65 -1.11
N ASP A 19 9.83 5.99 -0.99
CA ASP A 19 10.91 5.04 -1.27
C ASP A 19 10.95 3.97 -0.17
N TYR A 20 10.70 4.35 1.08
CA TYR A 20 10.49 3.40 2.18
C TYR A 20 9.37 2.39 1.87
N ILE A 21 8.23 2.86 1.35
CA ILE A 21 7.12 1.97 0.96
C ILE A 21 7.55 1.04 -0.18
N ILE A 22 8.17 1.57 -1.24
CA ILE A 22 8.59 0.76 -2.39
C ILE A 22 9.57 -0.34 -1.97
N GLU A 23 10.60 0.00 -1.18
CA GLU A 23 11.59 -0.96 -0.69
C GLU A 23 10.97 -2.00 0.23
N THR A 24 10.10 -1.57 1.14
CA THR A 24 9.41 -2.47 2.08
C THR A 24 8.51 -3.45 1.34
N LEU A 25 7.71 -2.96 0.39
CA LEU A 25 6.82 -3.80 -0.41
C LEU A 25 7.62 -4.78 -1.28
N LYS A 26 8.69 -4.33 -1.94
CA LYS A 26 9.58 -5.22 -2.73
C LYS A 26 10.12 -6.37 -1.87
N ARG A 27 10.64 -6.07 -0.68
CA ARG A 27 11.15 -7.07 0.26
C ARG A 27 10.05 -8.04 0.70
N LYS A 28 8.92 -7.52 1.18
CA LYS A 28 7.80 -8.33 1.68
C LYS A 28 7.21 -9.23 0.60
N PHE A 29 6.93 -8.70 -0.58
CA PHE A 29 6.31 -9.49 -1.67
C PHE A 29 7.27 -10.52 -2.26
N LYS A 30 8.59 -10.37 -2.13
CA LYS A 30 9.56 -11.43 -2.47
C LYS A 30 9.34 -12.71 -1.65
N GLU A 31 9.04 -12.57 -0.36
CA GLU A 31 8.77 -13.69 0.54
C GLU A 31 7.33 -14.20 0.40
N LEU A 32 6.38 -13.27 0.40
CA LEU A 32 4.95 -13.59 0.26
C LEU A 32 4.63 -14.26 -1.07
N GLY A 33 5.35 -13.90 -2.14
CA GLY A 33 5.23 -14.51 -3.45
C GLY A 33 5.40 -16.02 -3.42
N LYS A 34 6.45 -16.50 -2.75
CA LYS A 34 6.72 -17.93 -2.57
C LYS A 34 5.68 -18.58 -1.65
N LYS A 35 5.37 -17.93 -0.53
CA LYS A 35 4.47 -18.48 0.51
C LYS A 35 3.02 -18.63 0.03
N TYR A 36 2.55 -17.72 -0.80
CA TYR A 36 1.15 -17.62 -1.19
C TYR A 36 0.88 -17.81 -2.68
N ASN A 37 1.89 -18.13 -3.49
CA ASN A 37 1.76 -18.24 -4.94
C ASN A 37 1.23 -16.94 -5.59
N ILE A 38 1.77 -15.80 -5.15
CA ILE A 38 1.48 -14.49 -5.76
C ILE A 38 2.27 -14.42 -7.06
N LYS A 39 1.57 -14.13 -8.15
CA LYS A 39 2.12 -14.02 -9.51
C LYS A 39 2.54 -12.60 -9.83
N LEU A 40 1.83 -11.62 -9.27
CA LEU A 40 2.05 -10.21 -9.53
C LEU A 40 1.63 -9.37 -8.32
N ALA A 41 2.44 -8.37 -7.98
CA ALA A 41 2.10 -7.33 -7.02
C ALA A 41 2.47 -5.97 -7.62
N ILE A 42 1.50 -5.05 -7.71
CA ILE A 42 1.70 -3.72 -8.30
C ILE A 42 1.25 -2.68 -7.28
N LEU A 43 2.15 -1.76 -6.93
CA LEU A 43 1.79 -0.51 -6.26
C LEU A 43 1.17 0.42 -7.31
N PHE A 44 -0.04 0.90 -7.06
CA PHE A 44 -0.72 1.86 -7.92
C PHE A 44 -1.23 3.05 -7.12
N GLY A 45 -1.96 3.95 -7.78
CA GLY A 45 -2.56 5.10 -7.12
C GLY A 45 -1.55 6.20 -6.73
N SER A 46 -1.86 6.89 -5.63
CA SER A 46 -1.18 8.14 -5.25
C SER A 46 0.29 7.92 -4.85
N TYR A 47 0.60 6.84 -4.14
CA TYR A 47 1.98 6.48 -3.77
C TYR A 47 2.82 6.11 -5.00
N ALA A 48 2.23 5.44 -6.01
CA ALA A 48 2.95 5.12 -7.23
C ALA A 48 3.38 6.39 -8.00
N THR A 49 2.48 7.37 -8.07
CA THR A 49 2.67 8.64 -8.82
C THR A 49 3.35 9.76 -8.02
N GLY A 50 3.58 9.57 -6.71
CA GLY A 50 4.17 10.59 -5.83
C GLY A 50 3.22 11.71 -5.41
N LYS A 51 1.90 11.54 -5.62
CA LYS A 51 0.86 12.55 -5.29
C LYS A 51 0.13 12.25 -3.96
N PHE A 52 0.72 11.43 -3.11
CA PHE A 52 0.12 11.00 -1.84
C PHE A 52 0.17 12.13 -0.80
N THR A 53 -0.81 12.13 0.10
CA THR A 53 -0.91 13.04 1.25
C THR A 53 -0.92 12.23 2.55
N ALA A 54 -0.98 12.92 3.69
CA ALA A 54 -1.05 12.26 4.99
C ALA A 54 -2.26 11.34 5.19
N SER A 55 -3.32 11.52 4.39
CA SER A 55 -4.54 10.72 4.44
C SER A 55 -4.63 9.69 3.32
N SER A 56 -3.61 9.56 2.48
CA SER A 56 -3.64 8.61 1.36
C SER A 56 -3.40 7.18 1.80
N ASP A 57 -4.17 6.26 1.23
CA ASP A 57 -3.95 4.83 1.33
C ASP A 57 -2.81 4.37 0.41
N ILE A 58 -2.26 3.18 0.71
CA ILE A 58 -1.23 2.48 -0.05
C ILE A 58 -1.94 1.37 -0.84
N ASP A 59 -2.31 1.69 -2.08
CA ASP A 59 -3.08 0.80 -2.94
C ASP A 59 -2.19 -0.23 -3.64
N ILE A 60 -2.47 -1.51 -3.40
CA ILE A 60 -1.69 -2.61 -3.97
C ILE A 60 -2.60 -3.61 -4.66
N LEU A 61 -2.33 -3.85 -5.94
CA LEU A 61 -2.93 -4.92 -6.71
C LEU A 61 -2.12 -6.20 -6.50
N VAL A 62 -2.79 -7.27 -6.08
CA VAL A 62 -2.18 -8.58 -5.87
C VAL A 62 -2.90 -9.60 -6.73
N VAL A 63 -2.17 -10.24 -7.62
CA VAL A 63 -2.69 -11.32 -8.47
C VAL A 63 -2.05 -12.64 -8.04
N HIS A 64 -2.86 -13.65 -7.74
CA HIS A 64 -2.39 -14.92 -7.18
C HIS A 64 -3.09 -16.15 -7.74
N ASP A 65 -2.46 -17.29 -7.54
CA ASP A 65 -3.07 -18.62 -7.71
C ASP A 65 -2.94 -19.43 -6.40
N SER A 66 -3.14 -18.74 -5.27
CA SER A 66 -3.23 -19.40 -3.97
C SER A 66 -4.51 -20.21 -3.80
N LYS A 67 -4.38 -21.43 -3.24
CA LYS A 67 -5.51 -22.19 -2.69
C LYS A 67 -5.87 -21.78 -1.25
N LYS A 68 -5.09 -20.87 -0.63
CA LYS A 68 -5.29 -20.47 0.76
C LYS A 68 -6.54 -19.59 0.91
N ARG A 69 -7.41 -19.94 1.85
CA ARG A 69 -8.57 -19.12 2.23
C ARG A 69 -8.13 -17.84 2.94
N ASN A 70 -8.94 -16.79 2.81
CA ASN A 70 -8.77 -15.50 3.48
C ASN A 70 -7.42 -14.82 3.20
N LEU A 71 -6.95 -14.90 1.94
CA LEU A 71 -5.65 -14.35 1.57
C LEU A 71 -5.54 -12.85 1.88
N TYR A 72 -6.61 -12.08 1.67
CA TYR A 72 -6.68 -10.65 2.04
C TYR A 72 -6.23 -10.40 3.47
N ARG A 73 -6.87 -11.04 4.45
CA ARG A 73 -6.55 -10.87 5.87
C ARG A 73 -5.11 -11.29 6.18
N ARG A 74 -4.63 -12.38 5.58
CA ARG A 74 -3.27 -12.88 5.80
C ARG A 74 -2.22 -11.89 5.29
N LEU A 75 -2.40 -11.37 4.07
CA LEU A 75 -1.50 -10.38 3.50
C LEU A 75 -1.52 -9.07 4.28
N ARG A 76 -2.71 -8.61 4.71
CA ARG A 76 -2.84 -7.39 5.53
C ARG A 76 -2.05 -7.50 6.84
N ILE A 77 -2.10 -8.64 7.51
CA ILE A 77 -1.34 -8.90 8.74
C ILE A 77 0.17 -8.97 8.47
N GLU A 78 0.60 -9.68 7.41
CA GLU A 78 2.04 -9.88 7.15
C GLU A 78 2.75 -8.65 6.58
N LEU A 79 2.04 -7.83 5.81
CA LEU A 79 2.56 -6.55 5.33
C LEU A 79 2.75 -5.57 6.50
N ASN A 80 1.81 -5.55 7.46
CA ASN A 80 1.89 -4.77 8.69
C ASN A 80 2.23 -3.28 8.44
N LEU A 81 1.63 -2.68 7.42
CA LEU A 81 1.72 -1.24 7.15
C LEU A 81 0.35 -0.60 7.35
N MET A 82 0.33 0.57 7.98
CA MET A 82 -0.89 1.34 8.16
C MET A 82 -1.34 1.93 6.83
N GLY A 83 -2.66 1.95 6.58
CA GLY A 83 -3.23 2.51 5.34
C GLY A 83 -3.07 1.62 4.12
N ILE A 84 -2.70 0.33 4.29
CA ILE A 84 -2.75 -0.61 3.15
C ILE A 84 -4.19 -0.87 2.73
N GLU A 85 -4.41 -0.75 1.42
CA GLU A 85 -5.59 -1.28 0.76
C GLU A 85 -5.18 -2.30 -0.32
N LEU A 86 -5.81 -3.49 -0.28
CA LEU A 86 -5.41 -4.62 -1.13
C LEU A 86 -6.51 -4.97 -2.13
N HIS A 87 -6.17 -4.90 -3.41
CA HIS A 87 -7.03 -5.35 -4.49
C HIS A 87 -6.56 -6.74 -4.91
N ILE A 88 -7.32 -7.78 -4.56
CA ILE A 88 -6.87 -9.17 -4.72
C ILE A 88 -7.64 -9.86 -5.84
N TYR A 89 -6.90 -10.38 -6.82
CA TYR A 89 -7.42 -11.12 -7.95
C TYR A 89 -6.83 -12.52 -7.97
N LYS A 90 -7.70 -13.51 -8.11
CA LYS A 90 -7.30 -14.90 -8.32
C LYS A 90 -7.25 -15.18 -9.81
N ILE A 91 -6.13 -15.68 -10.30
CA ILE A 91 -6.05 -16.34 -11.61
C ILE A 91 -6.20 -17.83 -11.35
N ASN A 92 -7.02 -18.48 -12.17
CA ASN A 92 -7.42 -19.87 -12.04
C ASN A 92 -6.25 -20.84 -12.01
#